data_AF-A0A291DRB4-F1
#
_entry.id   AF-A0A291DRB4-F1
#
_cell.length_a   1.000
_cell.length_b   1.000
_cell.length_c   1.000
_cell.angle_alpha   90.00
_cell.angle_beta   90.00
_cell.angle_gamma   90.00
#
_symmetry.space_group_name_H-M   'P 1'
#
loop_
_entity.id
_entity.type
_entity.pdbx_description
1 polymer ?
#
loop_
_entity_poly.entity_id
_entity_poly.type
_entity_poly.pdbx_seq_one_letter_code
_entity_poly.pdbx_strand_id
1 'polypeptide(L)'
;MPRKDRILLFIDDYMQEQGCAPTIREICANEEIKTTSLVYRHLLRLEKRGLIYRAYRYKSRSVRFTDEGKAYVKALRQAQGNEE
;
A
#
# COMPACT_ATOMS: atom_id res chain seq x y z
N MET A 1 12.78 4.69 5.74
CA MET A 1 11.52 3.91 5.64
C MET A 1 11.62 2.90 4.50
N PRO A 2 11.26 1.61 4.69
CA PRO A 2 11.33 0.62 3.61
C PRO A 2 10.18 0.81 2.61
N ARG A 3 10.41 0.49 1.33
CA ARG A 3 9.45 0.69 0.22
C ARG A 3 8.05 0.12 0.49
N LYS A 4 7.99 -1.04 1.14
CA LYS A 4 6.71 -1.69 1.51
C LYS A 4 5.82 -0.79 2.37
N ASP A 5 6.42 0.01 3.26
CA ASP A 5 5.70 0.89 4.19
C ASP A 5 5.26 2.17 3.45
N ARG A 6 6.11 2.71 2.56
CA ARG A 6 5.74 3.82 1.67
C ARG A 6 4.57 3.46 0.76
N ILE A 7 4.57 2.26 0.18
CA ILE A 7 3.46 1.77 -0.65
C ILE A 7 2.16 1.69 0.17
N LEU A 8 2.22 1.21 1.42
CA LEU A 8 1.05 1.15 2.28
C LEU A 8 0.51 2.55 2.62
N LEU A 9 1.39 3.49 2.95
CA LEU A 9 1.01 4.88 3.23
C LEU A 9 0.36 5.52 2.00
N PHE A 10 1.00 5.39 0.84
CA PHE A 10 0.46 5.90 -0.42
C PHE A 10 -0.90 5.30 -0.76
N ILE A 11 -1.10 4.00 -0.55
CA ILE A 11 -2.41 3.36 -0.78
C ILE A 11 -3.47 3.96 0.15
N ASP A 12 -3.14 4.21 1.42
CA ASP A 12 -4.07 4.81 2.37
C ASP A 12 -4.38 6.28 2.03
N ASP A 13 -3.36 7.09 1.74
CA ASP A 13 -3.54 8.49 1.31
C ASP A 13 -4.39 8.56 0.05
N TYR A 14 -4.07 7.75 -0.96
CA TYR A 14 -4.82 7.72 -2.21
C TYR A 14 -6.28 7.29 -1.99
N MET A 15 -6.52 6.34 -1.08
CA MET A 15 -7.89 5.93 -0.71
C MET A 15 -8.65 7.04 0.03
N GLN A 16 -7.98 7.85 0.84
CA GLN A 16 -8.57 9.01 1.52
C GLN A 16 -8.90 10.12 0.51
N GLU A 17 -7.99 10.40 -0.43
CA GLU A 17 -8.14 11.48 -1.40
C GLU A 17 -9.14 11.16 -2.52
N GLN A 18 -9.04 9.96 -3.11
CA GLN A 18 -9.87 9.57 -4.28
C GLN A 18 -11.05 8.66 -3.92
N GLY A 19 -11.12 8.16 -2.69
CA GLY A 19 -12.15 7.19 -2.29
C GLY A 19 -12.00 5.80 -2.92
N CYS A 20 -10.89 5.53 -3.63
CA CYS A 20 -10.65 4.25 -4.29
C CYS A 20 -9.19 3.80 -4.12
N ALA A 21 -8.92 2.51 -4.27
CA ALA A 21 -7.55 2.00 -4.15
C ALA A 21 -6.73 2.29 -5.43
N PRO A 22 -5.43 2.62 -5.33
CA PRO A 22 -4.60 2.90 -6.49
C PRO A 22 -4.34 1.64 -7.32
N THR A 23 -3.94 1.86 -8.57
CA THR A 23 -3.52 0.82 -9.50
C THR A 23 -2.02 0.54 -9.39
N ILE A 24 -1.58 -0.61 -9.92
CA ILE A 24 -0.14 -0.95 -9.98
C ILE A 24 0.65 0.14 -10.73
N ARG A 25 0.06 0.77 -11.75
CA ARG A 25 0.71 1.84 -12.51
C ARG A 25 0.92 3.10 -11.67
N GLU A 26 -0.04 3.45 -10.82
CA GLU A 26 0.05 4.63 -9.95
C GLU A 26 1.05 4.41 -8.83
N ILE A 27 1.06 3.22 -8.22
CA ILE A 27 2.09 2.84 -7.25
C ILE A 27 3.47 2.86 -7.91
N CYS A 28 3.60 2.39 -9.16
CA CYS A 28 4.83 2.47 -9.93
C CYS A 28 5.29 3.92 -10.14
N ALA A 29 4.36 4.81 -10.49
CA ALA A 29 4.66 6.22 -10.72
C ALA A 29 5.10 6.92 -9.43
N ASN A 30 4.44 6.63 -8.31
CA ASN A 30 4.76 7.23 -7.00
C ASN A 30 6.11 6.76 -6.43
N GLU A 31 6.44 5.49 -6.60
CA GLU A 31 7.71 4.91 -6.12
C GLU A 31 8.84 4.92 -7.16
N GLU A 32 8.63 5.57 -8.31
CA GLU A 32 9.55 5.59 -9.46
C GLU A 32 10.03 4.19 -9.90
N ILE A 33 9.16 3.19 -9.75
CA ILE A 33 9.47 1.80 -10.08
C ILE A 33 9.26 1.60 -11.59
N LYS A 34 10.29 1.13 -12.29
CA LYS A 34 10.21 0.83 -13.73
C LYS A 34 9.48 -0.49 -14.05
N THR A 35 9.33 -1.38 -13.07
CA THR A 35 8.83 -2.75 -13.30
C THR A 35 7.63 -3.08 -12.42
N THR A 36 6.48 -3.31 -13.05
CA THR A 36 5.23 -3.73 -12.40
C THR A 36 5.35 -5.02 -11.60
N SER A 37 6.25 -5.94 -12.01
CA SER A 37 6.53 -7.20 -11.30
C SER A 37 7.13 -7.00 -9.91
N LEU A 38 7.88 -5.92 -9.69
CA LEU A 38 8.44 -5.60 -8.37
C LEU A 38 7.34 -5.17 -7.41
N VAL A 39 6.47 -4.24 -7.84
CA VAL A 39 5.28 -3.80 -7.08
C VAL A 39 4.39 -4.99 -6.76
N TYR A 40 4.17 -5.88 -7.74
CA TYR A 40 3.38 -7.09 -7.55
C TYR A 40 3.95 -7.99 -6.43
N ARG A 41 5.27 -8.17 -6.38
CA ARG A 41 5.95 -8.92 -5.32
C ARG A 41 5.81 -8.24 -3.94
N HIS A 42 5.86 -6.91 -3.89
CA HIS A 42 5.63 -6.17 -2.66
C HIS A 42 4.20 -6.37 -2.14
N LEU A 43 3.19 -6.23 -3.02
CA LEU A 43 1.79 -6.46 -2.66
C LEU A 43 1.55 -7.90 -2.17
N LEU A 44 2.13 -8.90 -2.83
CA LEU A 44 2.05 -10.30 -2.37
C LEU A 44 2.60 -10.50 -0.96
N ARG A 45 3.71 -9.85 -0.60
CA ARG A 45 4.24 -9.95 0.76
C ARG A 45 3.33 -9.27 1.78
N LEU A 46 2.72 -8.15 1.42
CA LEU A 46 1.78 -7.44 2.28
C LEU A 46 0.50 -8.26 2.50
N GLU A 47 0.01 -8.91 1.44
CA GLU A 47 -1.11 -9.85 1.50
C GLU A 47 -0.79 -11.08 2.34
N LYS A 48 0.40 -11.67 2.15
CA LYS A 48 0.88 -12.79 2.97
C LYS A 48 1.05 -12.43 4.45
N ARG A 49 1.34 -11.16 4.76
CA ARG A 49 1.40 -10.64 6.13
C ARG A 49 0.02 -10.34 6.73
N GLY A 50 -1.07 -10.49 5.96
CA GLY A 50 -2.41 -10.17 6.43
C GLY A 50 -2.72 -8.67 6.52
N LEU A 51 -1.86 -7.80 5.95
CA LEU A 51 -2.02 -6.34 6.04
C LEU A 51 -2.98 -5.80 4.97
N ILE A 52 -3.00 -6.43 3.80
CA ILE A 52 -3.88 -6.05 2.69
C ILE A 52 -4.55 -7.28 2.13
N TYR A 53 -5.72 -7.09 1.57
CA TYR A 53 -6.48 -8.09 0.85
C TYR A 53 -6.70 -7.64 -0.58
N ARG A 54 -6.57 -8.54 -1.56
CA ARG A 54 -6.91 -8.25 -2.95
C ARG A 54 -7.93 -9.25 -3.45
N ALA A 55 -9.09 -8.76 -3.87
CA ALA A 55 -10.14 -9.65 -4.38
C ALA A 55 -9.73 -10.35 -5.69
N TYR A 56 -8.91 -9.73 -6.54
CA TYR A 56 -8.43 -10.30 -7.79
C TYR A 56 -7.02 -9.83 -8.14
N ARG A 57 -6.20 -10.75 -8.66
CA ARG A 57 -4.81 -10.49 -9.09
C ARG A 57 -4.70 -9.45 -10.21
N TYR A 58 -5.66 -9.45 -11.13
CA TYR A 58 -5.63 -8.67 -12.36
C TYR A 58 -6.52 -7.42 -12.31
N LYS A 59 -7.41 -7.34 -11.32
CA LYS A 59 -8.25 -6.15 -11.14
C LYS A 59 -7.49 -5.11 -10.32
N SER A 60 -7.06 -4.07 -11.03
CA SER A 60 -6.72 -2.78 -10.44
C SER A 60 -7.82 -2.31 -9.47
N ARG A 61 -7.43 -1.58 -8.42
CA ARG A 61 -8.37 -1.01 -7.42
C ARG A 61 -9.14 -2.02 -6.55
N SER A 62 -8.74 -3.28 -6.54
CA SER A 62 -9.34 -4.31 -5.66
C SER A 62 -8.58 -4.50 -4.34
N VAL A 63 -7.56 -3.69 -4.09
CA VAL A 63 -6.80 -3.71 -2.84
C VAL A 63 -7.66 -3.10 -1.74
N ARG A 64 -7.77 -3.78 -0.61
CA ARG A 64 -8.39 -3.28 0.61
C ARG A 64 -7.47 -3.52 1.79
N PHE A 65 -7.49 -2.62 2.76
CA PHE A 65 -6.82 -2.86 4.03
C PHE A 65 -7.67 -3.78 4.91
N THR A 66 -6.98 -4.69 5.61
CA THR A 66 -7.53 -5.41 6.75
C THR A 66 -7.43 -4.54 8.01
N ASP A 67 -8.04 -4.97 9.11
CA ASP A 67 -7.92 -4.29 10.40
C ASP A 67 -6.46 -4.16 10.85
N GLU A 68 -5.66 -5.20 10.66
CA GLU A 68 -4.21 -5.19 10.93
C GLU A 68 -3.47 -4.19 10.02
N GLY A 69 -3.84 -4.14 8.73
CA GLY A 69 -3.28 -3.19 7.78
C GLY A 69 -3.47 -1.74 8.21
N LYS A 70 -4.70 -1.39 8.61
CA LYS A 70 -5.04 -0.04 9.09
C LYS A 70 -4.28 0.29 10.37
N ALA A 71 -4.22 -0.65 11.31
CA ALA A 71 -3.46 -0.47 12.55
C ALA A 71 -1.97 -0.25 12.26
N TYR A 72 -1.39 -1.00 11.31
CA TYR A 72 -0.01 -0.86 10.90
C TYR A 72 0.27 0.49 10.21
N VAL A 73 -0.59 0.93 9.29
CA VAL A 73 -0.48 2.25 8.65
C VAL A 73 -0.59 3.37 9.69
N LYS A 74 -1.52 3.27 10.63
CA LYS A 74 -1.66 4.22 11.73
C LYS A 74 -0.40 4.26 12.61
N ALA A 75 0.16 3.09 12.95
CA ALA A 75 1.41 3.00 13.71
C ALA A 75 2.59 3.58 12.92
N LEU A 76 2.66 3.37 11.61
CA LEU A 76 3.68 3.97 10.74
C LEU A 76 3.59 5.50 10.75
N ARG A 77 2.39 6.07 10.63
CA ARG A 77 2.19 7.53 10.72
C ARG A 77 2.56 8.08 12.09
N GLN A 78 2.18 7.38 13.17
CA GLN A 78 2.55 7.76 14.53
C GLN A 78 4.07 7.72 14.74
N ALA A 79 4.77 6.75 14.15
CA ALA A 79 6.23 6.69 14.20
C ALA A 79 6.91 7.84 13.45
N GLN A 80 6.26 8.44 12.44
CA GLN A 80 6.81 9.62 11.74
C GLN A 80 6.59 10.93 12.50
N GLY A 81 5.61 11.00 13.40
CA GLY A 81 5.28 12.20 14.18
C GLY A 81 5.94 12.27 15.55
N ASN A 82 6.75 11.28 15.94
CA ASN A 82 7.39 11.20 17.25
C ASN A 82 8.90 11.52 17.21
N GLU A 83 9.34 12.17 16.13
CA GLU A 83 10.71 12.69 15.95
C GLU A 83 10.80 14.21 16.22
N GLU A 84 9.81 14.82 16.89
CA GLU A 84 9.86 16.22 17.34
C GLU A 84 9.76 16.34 18.87
#